data_AF-A0A9D0BXB2-F1
#
_entry.id   AF-A0A9D0BXB2-F1
#
_cell.length_a   1.000
_cell.length_b   1.000
_cell.length_c   1.000
_cell.angle_alpha   90.00
_cell.angle_beta   90.00
_cell.angle_gamma   90.00
#
_symmetry.space_group_name_H-M   'P 1'
#
loop_
_entity.id
_entity.type
_entity.pdbx_description
1 polymer ?
#
loop_
_entity_poly.entity_id
_entity_poly.type
_entity_poly.pdbx_seq_one_letter_code
_entity_poly.pdbx_strand_id
1 'polypeptide(L)'
;MSELINNNQKRKELLKHMILQLHEGKAAEAVKQQLIRLMGKVPYGVVVEAEQELISEGLPAQEVLKLCDIHGQALKGVVDLSEARQAPPGHPVHTFKQENVALGNEIDAAQNLLLQIDNSDDTADVSDAWMQLHRHFNNLADVDKHYRRKENLLFPYLEKYEITGPPTVMWGKDDEAREFLKGAMETLAAAKSITGGEAKAAAEMVLKPALNALDEMIYKEEEILFPMCLDTLTELEWYEIYRQSDEIGYCLFDPQDEWEPSGVEIPEPAEQADGKIRLQTGSFSLEELTAI
;
A
#
# COMPACT_ATOMS: atom_id res chain seq x y z
N MET A 1 -10.48 21.24 -29.05
CA MET A 1 -10.81 19.91 -28.51
C MET A 1 -10.02 18.77 -29.17
N SER A 2 -9.67 18.83 -30.46
CA SER A 2 -8.90 17.75 -31.10
C SER A 2 -7.43 17.65 -30.66
N GLU A 3 -6.74 18.76 -30.36
CA GLU A 3 -5.32 18.71 -29.98
C GLU A 3 -5.05 18.08 -28.60
N LEU A 4 -5.93 18.29 -27.63
CA LEU A 4 -5.85 17.66 -26.29
C LEU A 4 -6.09 16.16 -26.36
N ILE A 5 -7.10 15.72 -27.12
CA ILE A 5 -7.43 14.31 -27.35
C ILE A 5 -6.28 13.60 -28.08
N ASN A 6 -5.67 14.26 -29.06
CA ASN A 6 -4.54 13.73 -29.82
C ASN A 6 -3.25 13.65 -28.99
N ASN A 7 -3.12 14.47 -27.94
CA ASN A 7 -2.02 14.41 -26.98
C ASN A 7 -2.18 13.25 -25.99
N ASN A 8 -3.39 13.03 -25.47
CA ASN A 8 -3.67 11.89 -24.58
C ASN A 8 -3.53 10.53 -25.27
N GLN A 9 -4.05 10.39 -26.50
CA GLN A 9 -3.89 9.14 -27.25
C GLN A 9 -2.40 8.84 -27.50
N LYS A 10 -1.60 9.85 -27.88
CA LYS A 10 -0.15 9.68 -28.08
C LYS A 10 0.59 9.32 -26.80
N ARG A 11 0.21 9.93 -25.67
CA ARG A 11 0.78 9.60 -24.35
C ARG A 11 0.48 8.17 -23.95
N LYS A 12 -0.76 7.72 -24.16
CA LYS A 12 -1.18 6.34 -23.90
C LYS A 12 -0.39 5.34 -24.76
N GLU A 13 -0.30 5.55 -26.07
CA GLU A 13 0.50 4.69 -26.96
C GLU A 13 1.98 4.65 -26.58
N LEU A 14 2.54 5.80 -26.18
CA LEU A 14 3.92 5.86 -25.72
C LEU A 14 4.10 5.05 -24.42
N LEU A 15 3.15 5.16 -23.48
CA LEU A 15 3.16 4.42 -22.23
C LEU A 15 3.10 2.92 -22.47
N LYS A 16 2.20 2.47 -23.34
CA LYS A 16 2.08 1.07 -23.76
C LYS A 16 3.39 0.55 -24.34
N HIS A 17 4.02 1.34 -25.21
CA HIS A 17 5.33 0.99 -25.76
C HIS A 17 6.41 0.86 -24.67
N MET A 18 6.44 1.79 -23.70
CA MET A 18 7.41 1.74 -22.59
C MET A 18 7.16 0.52 -21.68
N ILE A 19 5.91 0.19 -21.39
CA ILE A 19 5.51 -1.01 -20.65
C ILE A 19 6.01 -2.28 -21.34
N LEU A 20 5.83 -2.37 -22.66
CA LEU A 20 6.33 -3.49 -23.47
C LEU A 20 7.86 -3.56 -23.51
N GLN A 21 8.55 -2.42 -23.51
CA GLN A 21 10.02 -2.42 -23.42
C GLN A 21 10.54 -2.96 -22.08
N LEU A 22 9.82 -2.69 -20.99
CA LEU A 22 10.11 -3.28 -19.68
C LEU A 22 9.85 -4.79 -19.70
N HIS A 23 8.84 -5.24 -20.45
CA HIS A 23 8.58 -6.66 -20.70
C HIS A 23 9.70 -7.34 -21.50
N GLU A 24 10.29 -6.65 -22.47
CA GLU A 24 11.45 -7.12 -23.26
C GLU A 24 12.77 -7.14 -22.46
N GLY A 25 12.75 -6.79 -21.17
CA GLY A 25 13.91 -6.84 -20.28
C GLY A 25 14.80 -5.58 -20.31
N LYS A 26 14.31 -4.45 -20.83
CA LYS A 26 15.04 -3.18 -20.67
C LYS A 26 15.05 -2.75 -19.20
N ALA A 27 16.15 -2.14 -18.78
CA ALA A 27 16.31 -1.67 -17.41
C ALA A 27 15.29 -0.58 -17.05
N ALA A 28 14.66 -0.72 -15.88
CA ALA A 28 13.66 0.21 -15.35
C ALA A 28 14.12 1.68 -15.38
N GLU A 29 15.38 1.91 -14.98
CA GLU A 29 15.97 3.25 -14.92
C GLU A 29 16.10 3.91 -16.31
N ALA A 30 16.42 3.13 -17.35
CA ALA A 30 16.52 3.66 -18.71
C ALA A 30 15.13 4.06 -19.25
N VAL A 31 14.11 3.26 -18.95
CA VAL A 31 12.73 3.55 -19.34
C VAL A 31 12.18 4.72 -18.54
N LYS A 32 12.49 4.83 -17.26
CA LYS A 32 12.17 5.99 -16.40
C LYS A 32 12.69 7.29 -16.98
N GLN A 33 13.96 7.33 -17.36
CA GLN A 33 14.56 8.52 -17.97
C GLN A 33 13.89 8.87 -19.31
N GLN A 34 13.51 7.87 -20.10
CA GLN A 34 12.74 8.10 -21.33
C GLN A 34 11.34 8.65 -21.06
N LEU A 35 10.63 8.10 -20.07
CA LEU A 35 9.32 8.57 -19.60
C LEU A 35 9.37 10.04 -19.18
N ILE A 36 10.31 10.39 -18.30
CA ILE A 36 10.49 11.77 -17.84
C ILE A 36 10.82 12.70 -19.00
N ARG A 37 11.69 12.27 -19.92
CA ARG A 37 12.11 13.09 -21.07
C ARG A 37 10.98 13.34 -22.07
N LEU A 38 10.14 12.34 -22.33
CA LEU A 38 9.12 12.36 -23.38
C LEU A 38 7.77 12.87 -22.88
N MET A 39 7.43 12.59 -21.62
CA MET A 39 6.11 12.85 -21.05
C MET A 39 6.14 13.78 -19.85
N GLY A 40 7.30 14.01 -19.21
CA GLY A 40 7.38 14.77 -17.97
C GLY A 40 6.75 13.99 -16.83
N LYS A 41 5.55 14.40 -16.40
CA LYS A 41 4.69 13.62 -15.49
C LYS A 41 3.56 12.94 -16.25
N VAL A 42 3.16 11.76 -15.79
CA VAL A 42 2.10 10.95 -16.40
C VAL A 42 0.86 10.98 -15.52
N PRO A 43 -0.29 11.50 -16.01
CA PRO A 43 -1.55 11.42 -15.26
C PRO A 43 -1.90 9.97 -14.93
N TYR A 44 -2.29 9.71 -13.68
CA TYR A 44 -2.66 8.38 -13.21
C TYR A 44 -3.70 7.68 -14.10
N GLY A 45 -4.77 8.39 -14.50
CA GLY A 45 -5.81 7.83 -15.38
C GLY A 45 -5.28 7.31 -16.72
N VAL A 46 -4.21 7.91 -17.27
CA VAL A 46 -3.58 7.46 -18.53
C VAL A 46 -2.80 6.16 -18.34
N VAL A 47 -2.26 5.91 -17.13
CA VAL A 47 -1.57 4.65 -16.79
C VAL A 47 -2.57 3.50 -16.76
N VAL A 48 -3.67 3.68 -16.05
CA VAL A 48 -4.73 2.67 -15.93
C VAL A 48 -5.34 2.36 -17.31
N GLU A 49 -5.64 3.38 -18.11
CA GLU A 49 -6.16 3.19 -19.47
C GLU A 49 -5.19 2.41 -20.37
N ALA A 50 -3.89 2.71 -20.28
CA ALA A 50 -2.86 2.03 -21.07
C ALA A 50 -2.75 0.55 -20.70
N GLU A 51 -2.78 0.22 -19.41
CA GLU A 51 -2.72 -1.16 -18.92
C GLU A 51 -3.96 -1.97 -19.32
N GLN A 52 -5.15 -1.39 -19.17
CA GLN A 52 -6.40 -2.03 -19.56
C GLN A 52 -6.45 -2.31 -21.07
N GLU A 53 -5.96 -1.39 -21.89
CA GLU A 53 -5.90 -1.58 -23.34
C GLU A 53 -4.90 -2.68 -23.72
N LEU A 54 -3.73 -2.76 -23.07
CA LEU A 54 -2.77 -3.84 -23.29
C LEU A 54 -3.35 -5.22 -22.95
N ILE A 55 -4.13 -5.31 -21.86
CA ILE A 55 -4.84 -6.54 -21.49
C ILE A 55 -5.87 -6.89 -22.58
N SER A 56 -6.64 -5.91 -23.05
CA SER A 56 -7.62 -6.11 -24.12
C SER A 56 -6.99 -6.52 -25.46
N GLU A 57 -5.74 -6.12 -25.70
CA GLU A 57 -4.94 -6.45 -26.89
C GLU A 57 -4.28 -7.83 -26.81
N GLY A 58 -4.49 -8.57 -25.70
CA GLY A 58 -4.07 -9.96 -25.55
C GLY A 58 -2.78 -10.15 -24.76
N LEU A 59 -2.22 -9.09 -24.14
CA LEU A 59 -1.18 -9.26 -23.13
C LEU A 59 -1.82 -9.93 -21.91
N PRO A 60 -1.32 -11.07 -21.42
CA PRO A 60 -1.90 -11.73 -20.27
C PRO A 60 -1.90 -10.75 -19.10
N ALA A 61 -3.04 -10.61 -18.41
CA ALA A 61 -3.13 -9.75 -17.23
C ALA A 61 -1.96 -10.06 -16.28
N GLN A 62 -1.67 -11.34 -16.02
CA GLN A 62 -0.56 -11.77 -15.17
C GLN A 62 0.83 -11.26 -15.59
N GLU A 63 1.07 -10.92 -16.86
CA GLU A 63 2.34 -10.37 -17.33
C GLU A 63 2.44 -8.85 -17.21
N VAL A 64 1.32 -8.13 -17.40
CA VAL A 64 1.21 -6.71 -17.01
C VAL A 64 1.48 -6.58 -15.51
N LEU A 65 0.99 -7.54 -14.73
CA LEU A 65 1.05 -7.57 -13.27
C LEU A 65 2.41 -8.00 -12.72
N LYS A 66 3.11 -8.96 -13.36
CA LYS A 66 4.50 -9.34 -13.01
C LYS A 66 5.48 -8.18 -13.16
N LEU A 67 5.12 -7.17 -13.94
CA LEU A 67 5.95 -5.99 -14.17
C LEU A 67 5.61 -4.81 -13.25
N CYS A 68 4.66 -4.95 -12.32
CA CYS A 68 4.32 -3.91 -11.33
C CYS A 68 5.54 -3.43 -10.52
N ASP A 69 6.49 -4.32 -10.18
CA ASP A 69 7.74 -3.91 -9.50
C ASP A 69 8.64 -3.05 -10.42
N ILE A 70 8.76 -3.43 -11.69
CA ILE A 70 9.62 -2.78 -12.68
C ILE A 70 9.01 -1.45 -13.16
N HIS A 71 7.69 -1.41 -13.34
CA HIS A 71 6.94 -0.21 -13.71
C HIS A 71 6.80 0.72 -12.51
N GLY A 72 6.56 0.21 -11.30
CA GLY A 72 6.53 1.00 -10.07
C GLY A 72 7.84 1.77 -9.85
N GLN A 73 8.99 1.12 -10.06
CA GLN A 73 10.29 1.81 -10.04
C GLN A 73 10.41 2.86 -11.15
N ALA A 74 9.95 2.55 -12.36
CA ALA A 74 9.99 3.46 -13.50
C ALA A 74 9.02 4.65 -13.38
N LEU A 75 7.92 4.48 -12.64
CA LEU A 75 6.87 5.47 -12.42
C LEU A 75 7.05 6.23 -11.10
N LYS A 76 7.93 5.77 -10.18
CA LYS A 76 8.20 6.44 -8.88
C LYS A 76 8.61 7.89 -9.08
N GLY A 77 7.74 8.81 -8.64
CA GLY A 77 7.91 10.27 -8.74
C GLY A 77 7.48 10.88 -10.09
N VAL A 78 6.91 10.08 -11.00
CA VAL A 78 6.51 10.49 -12.35
C VAL A 78 4.98 10.58 -12.49
N VAL A 79 4.22 9.88 -11.64
CA VAL A 79 2.75 9.92 -11.65
C VAL A 79 2.23 11.29 -11.21
N ASP A 80 1.19 11.78 -11.90
CA ASP A 80 0.44 12.99 -11.52
C ASP A 80 -0.94 12.60 -10.96
N LEU A 81 -1.12 12.85 -9.67
CA LEU A 81 -2.34 12.58 -8.91
C LEU A 81 -3.28 13.79 -8.83
N SER A 82 -3.01 14.90 -9.53
CA SER A 82 -3.81 16.13 -9.39
C SER A 82 -5.29 15.97 -9.72
N GLU A 83 -5.66 14.97 -10.53
CA GLU A 83 -7.04 14.66 -10.91
C GLU A 83 -7.65 13.47 -10.14
N ALA A 84 -6.90 12.86 -9.21
CA ALA A 84 -7.40 11.74 -8.42
C ALA A 84 -8.49 12.20 -7.44
N ARG A 85 -9.50 11.36 -7.22
CA ARG A 85 -10.51 11.60 -6.18
C ARG A 85 -9.83 11.69 -4.81
N GLN A 86 -10.26 12.64 -4.00
CA GLN A 86 -9.80 12.76 -2.62
C GLN A 86 -10.85 12.22 -1.66
N ALA A 87 -10.40 11.38 -0.74
CA ALA A 87 -11.22 10.83 0.31
C ALA A 87 -11.40 11.88 1.44
N PRO A 88 -12.63 12.16 1.89
CA PRO A 88 -12.86 13.07 3.00
C PRO A 88 -12.34 12.48 4.33
N PRO A 89 -12.16 13.30 5.38
CA PRO A 89 -11.86 12.80 6.73
C PRO A 89 -12.84 11.70 7.17
N GLY A 90 -12.32 10.72 7.92
CA GLY A 90 -13.07 9.52 8.36
C GLY A 90 -13.22 8.42 7.29
N HIS A 91 -13.14 8.74 6.00
CA HIS A 91 -13.22 7.72 4.94
C HIS A 91 -12.08 6.70 5.06
N PRO A 92 -12.29 5.39 4.80
CA PRO A 92 -11.24 4.37 4.95
C PRO A 92 -9.91 4.71 4.26
N VAL A 93 -9.95 5.18 3.01
CA VAL A 93 -8.74 5.65 2.29
C VAL A 93 -8.06 6.83 2.96
N HIS A 94 -8.81 7.77 3.55
CA HIS A 94 -8.20 8.86 4.31
C HIS A 94 -7.44 8.28 5.51
N THR A 95 -8.05 7.36 6.24
CA THR A 95 -7.41 6.68 7.39
C THR A 95 -6.15 5.93 6.96
N PHE A 96 -6.20 5.10 5.90
CA PHE A 96 -5.01 4.44 5.37
C PHE A 96 -3.88 5.44 5.01
N LYS A 97 -4.22 6.58 4.42
CA LYS A 97 -3.22 7.63 4.13
C LYS A 97 -2.62 8.27 5.38
N GLN A 98 -3.42 8.52 6.42
CA GLN A 98 -2.89 9.04 7.69
C GLN A 98 -1.95 8.04 8.37
N GLU A 99 -2.24 6.74 8.26
CA GLU A 99 -1.33 5.69 8.74
C GLU A 99 -0.03 5.66 7.94
N ASN A 100 -0.09 5.83 6.62
CA ASN A 100 1.10 5.93 5.78
C ASN A 100 1.97 7.14 6.13
N VAL A 101 1.36 8.28 6.46
CA VAL A 101 2.08 9.44 7.00
C VAL A 101 2.74 9.11 8.33
N ALA A 102 2.05 8.42 9.25
CA ALA A 102 2.60 8.03 10.54
C ALA A 102 3.77 7.03 10.40
N LEU A 103 3.63 6.02 9.53
CA LEU A 103 4.68 5.07 9.18
C LEU A 103 5.88 5.79 8.55
N GLY A 104 5.64 6.70 7.60
CA GLY A 104 6.68 7.52 6.97
C GLY A 104 7.50 8.30 7.99
N ASN A 105 6.86 8.92 8.99
CA ASN A 105 7.56 9.63 10.06
C ASN A 105 8.46 8.71 10.90
N GLU A 106 8.00 7.49 11.21
CA GLU A 106 8.81 6.49 11.93
C GLU A 106 9.98 5.97 11.09
N ILE A 107 9.77 5.77 9.78
CA ILE A 107 10.82 5.41 8.82
C ILE A 107 11.88 6.51 8.77
N ASP A 108 11.48 7.77 8.61
CA ASP A 108 12.39 8.91 8.55
C ASP A 108 13.20 9.06 9.85
N ALA A 109 12.56 8.88 11.01
CA ALA A 109 13.24 8.90 12.30
C ALA A 109 14.29 7.79 12.41
N ALA A 110 13.95 6.56 11.99
CA ALA A 110 14.88 5.44 11.97
C ALA A 110 16.04 5.67 10.99
N GLN A 111 15.76 6.16 9.77
CA GLN A 111 16.79 6.48 8.79
C GLN A 111 17.77 7.56 9.29
N ASN A 112 17.28 8.58 9.98
CA ASN A 112 18.13 9.60 10.59
C ASN A 112 19.08 9.02 11.66
N LEU A 113 18.63 8.07 12.47
CA LEU A 113 19.48 7.36 13.43
C LEU A 113 20.52 6.49 12.73
N LEU A 114 20.13 5.79 11.65
CA LEU A 114 21.06 5.00 10.85
C LEU A 114 22.15 5.88 10.22
N LEU A 115 21.81 7.09 9.74
CA LEU A 115 22.78 8.05 9.23
C LEU A 115 23.76 8.51 10.33
N GLN A 116 23.32 8.66 11.57
CA GLN A 116 24.21 8.98 12.69
C GLN A 116 25.18 7.83 12.97
N ILE A 117 24.69 6.59 12.93
CA ILE A 117 25.52 5.38 13.10
C ILE A 117 26.52 5.25 11.96
N ASP A 118 26.11 5.47 10.71
CA ASP A 118 26.99 5.40 9.54
C ASP A 118 28.17 6.39 9.65
N ASN A 119 27.92 7.57 10.23
CA ASN A 119 28.94 8.61 10.46
C ASN A 119 29.78 8.40 11.73
N SER A 120 29.45 7.42 12.58
CA SER A 120 30.20 7.14 13.81
C SER A 120 31.49 6.33 13.53
N ASP A 121 32.47 6.38 14.43
CA ASP A 121 33.65 5.51 14.35
C ASP A 121 33.26 4.04 14.62
N ASP A 122 33.92 3.09 13.95
CA ASP A 122 33.57 1.67 14.05
C ASP A 122 33.71 1.11 15.48
N THR A 123 34.56 1.71 16.32
CA THR A 123 34.78 1.32 17.72
C THR A 123 33.94 2.13 18.70
N ALA A 124 33.16 3.12 18.24
CA ALA A 124 32.30 3.91 19.09
C ALA A 124 31.17 3.04 19.68
N ASP A 125 30.80 3.32 20.93
CA ASP A 125 29.60 2.76 21.53
C ASP A 125 28.37 3.51 21.01
N VAL A 126 27.52 2.81 20.26
CA VAL A 126 26.29 3.38 19.67
C VAL A 126 25.02 2.75 20.27
N SER A 127 25.13 2.16 21.46
CA SER A 127 24.04 1.41 22.11
C SER A 127 22.77 2.24 22.34
N ASP A 128 22.90 3.53 22.62
CA ASP A 128 21.74 4.43 22.78
C ASP A 128 20.99 4.68 21.47
N ALA A 129 21.70 4.82 20.36
CA ALA A 129 21.09 4.93 19.03
C ALA A 129 20.44 3.60 18.61
N TRP A 130 21.10 2.48 18.92
CA TRP A 130 20.58 1.14 18.69
C TRP A 130 19.27 0.85 19.44
N MET A 131 19.20 1.27 20.70
CA MET A 131 17.97 1.15 21.50
C MET A 131 16.84 2.04 21.00
N GLN A 132 17.16 3.24 20.47
CA GLN A 132 16.16 4.10 19.82
C GLN A 132 15.65 3.47 18.52
N LEU A 133 16.53 2.90 17.69
CA LEU A 133 16.13 2.13 16.51
C LEU A 133 15.19 1.00 16.89
N HIS A 134 15.50 0.25 17.95
CA HIS A 134 14.61 -0.80 18.43
C HIS A 134 13.21 -0.29 18.76
N ARG A 135 13.08 0.92 19.35
CA ARG A 135 11.77 1.53 19.60
C ARG A 135 11.03 1.88 18.30
N HIS A 136 11.71 2.50 17.33
CA HIS A 136 11.09 2.83 16.04
C HIS A 136 10.62 1.57 15.30
N PHE A 137 11.43 0.50 15.28
CA PHE A 137 11.03 -0.77 14.68
C PHE A 137 9.87 -1.46 15.42
N ASN A 138 9.77 -1.31 16.75
CA ASN A 138 8.59 -1.76 17.49
C ASN A 138 7.32 -1.01 17.05
N ASN A 139 7.41 0.30 16.82
CA ASN A 139 6.29 1.09 16.31
C ASN A 139 5.93 0.65 14.87
N LEU A 140 6.93 0.50 14.01
CA LEU A 140 6.73 0.05 12.62
C LEU A 140 6.09 -1.35 12.52
N ALA A 141 6.29 -2.22 13.52
CA ALA A 141 5.64 -3.53 13.56
C ALA A 141 4.10 -3.45 13.62
N ASP A 142 3.55 -2.30 14.01
CA ASP A 142 2.10 -2.06 14.02
C ASP A 142 1.49 -2.02 12.60
N VAL A 143 2.32 -1.94 11.55
CA VAL A 143 1.92 -2.00 10.14
C VAL A 143 1.12 -3.26 9.79
N ASP A 144 1.27 -4.34 10.57
CA ASP A 144 0.50 -5.57 10.33
C ASP A 144 -1.01 -5.33 10.35
N LYS A 145 -1.52 -4.42 11.20
CA LYS A 145 -2.95 -4.06 11.20
C LYS A 145 -3.36 -3.39 9.90
N HIS A 146 -2.53 -2.47 9.39
CA HIS A 146 -2.75 -1.79 8.11
C HIS A 146 -2.84 -2.82 6.97
N TYR A 147 -1.85 -3.71 6.88
CA TYR A 147 -1.82 -4.77 5.87
C TYR A 147 -3.02 -5.70 5.99
N ARG A 148 -3.35 -6.15 7.20
CA ARG A 148 -4.52 -7.02 7.42
C ARG A 148 -5.82 -6.36 7.00
N ARG A 149 -6.03 -5.05 7.25
CA ARG A 149 -7.23 -4.38 6.74
C ARG A 149 -7.25 -4.31 5.23
N LYS A 150 -6.13 -3.96 4.60
CA LYS A 150 -6.02 -3.92 3.14
C LYS A 150 -6.28 -5.31 2.52
N GLU A 151 -5.66 -6.34 3.06
CA GLU A 151 -5.76 -7.74 2.63
C GLU A 151 -7.16 -8.33 2.80
N ASN A 152 -7.80 -8.09 3.95
CA ASN A 152 -9.07 -8.74 4.28
C ASN A 152 -10.30 -7.91 3.94
N LEU A 153 -10.16 -6.57 3.87
CA LEU A 153 -11.29 -5.67 3.61
C LEU A 153 -11.23 -5.04 2.23
N LEU A 154 -10.05 -4.71 1.69
CA LEU A 154 -9.96 -3.96 0.43
C LEU A 154 -9.78 -4.88 -0.79
N PHE A 155 -8.83 -5.81 -0.73
CA PHE A 155 -8.52 -6.72 -1.83
C PHE A 155 -9.71 -7.57 -2.29
N PRO A 156 -10.57 -8.13 -1.41
CA PRO A 156 -11.71 -8.93 -1.86
C PRO A 156 -12.71 -8.15 -2.73
N TYR A 157 -12.82 -6.83 -2.55
CA TYR A 157 -13.66 -6.02 -3.44
C TYR A 157 -13.01 -5.85 -4.81
N LEU A 158 -11.70 -5.56 -4.88
CA LEU A 158 -10.99 -5.50 -6.15
C LEU A 158 -11.13 -6.81 -6.96
N GLU A 159 -11.07 -7.95 -6.29
CA GLU A 159 -11.28 -9.26 -6.92
C GLU A 159 -12.69 -9.44 -7.48
N LYS A 160 -13.73 -8.88 -6.85
CA LYS A 160 -15.11 -8.88 -7.40
C LYS A 160 -15.20 -8.12 -8.73
N TYR A 161 -14.34 -7.14 -8.92
CA TYR A 161 -14.20 -6.40 -10.19
C TYR A 161 -13.18 -7.04 -11.14
N GLU A 162 -12.80 -8.30 -10.90
CA GLU A 162 -11.82 -9.07 -11.67
C GLU A 162 -10.38 -8.50 -11.63
N ILE A 163 -10.11 -7.56 -10.71
CA ILE A 163 -8.79 -6.98 -10.45
C ILE A 163 -8.06 -7.83 -9.41
N THR A 164 -7.45 -8.93 -9.84
CA THR A 164 -6.81 -9.92 -8.95
C THR A 164 -5.29 -9.75 -8.83
N GLY A 165 -4.69 -9.09 -9.80
CA GLY A 165 -3.25 -8.95 -9.93
C GLY A 165 -2.55 -8.08 -8.90
N PRO A 166 -2.89 -6.78 -8.85
CA PRO A 166 -2.26 -5.87 -7.91
C PRO A 166 -2.43 -6.35 -6.46
N PRO A 167 -3.62 -6.81 -6.02
CA PRO A 167 -3.78 -7.44 -4.71
C PRO A 167 -2.81 -8.61 -4.46
N THR A 168 -2.68 -9.54 -5.40
CA THR A 168 -1.80 -10.72 -5.25
C THR A 168 -0.33 -10.31 -5.08
N VAL A 169 0.14 -9.35 -5.89
CA VAL A 169 1.52 -8.86 -5.82
C VAL A 169 1.76 -8.08 -4.54
N MET A 170 0.84 -7.20 -4.17
CA MET A 170 0.94 -6.41 -2.94
C MET A 170 0.93 -7.30 -1.70
N TRP A 171 0.10 -8.35 -1.67
CA TRP A 171 0.11 -9.34 -0.58
C TRP A 171 1.49 -9.98 -0.42
N GLY A 172 2.08 -10.46 -1.52
CA GLY A 172 3.43 -11.03 -1.47
C GLY A 172 4.48 -10.05 -0.95
N LYS A 173 4.32 -8.75 -1.23
CA LYS A 173 5.18 -7.68 -0.72
C LYS A 173 4.90 -7.35 0.75
N ASP A 174 3.65 -7.44 1.19
CA ASP A 174 3.27 -7.32 2.60
C ASP A 174 3.94 -8.43 3.42
N ASP A 175 3.93 -9.67 2.91
CA ASP A 175 4.61 -10.81 3.53
C ASP A 175 6.14 -10.63 3.57
N GLU A 176 6.75 -10.17 2.47
CA GLU A 176 8.19 -9.85 2.43
C GLU A 176 8.55 -8.75 3.46
N ALA A 177 7.73 -7.70 3.57
CA ALA A 177 7.93 -6.64 4.56
C ALA A 177 7.80 -7.16 6.00
N ARG A 178 6.83 -8.03 6.28
CA ARG A 178 6.69 -8.71 7.59
C ARG A 178 7.92 -9.53 7.94
N GLU A 179 8.45 -10.29 6.98
CA GLU A 179 9.67 -11.09 7.18
C GLU A 179 10.88 -10.21 7.48
N PHE A 180 11.08 -9.12 6.73
CA PHE A 180 12.17 -8.19 6.99
C PHE A 180 12.04 -7.49 8.34
N LEU A 181 10.84 -7.03 8.70
CA LEU A 181 10.59 -6.41 10.00
C LEU A 181 10.88 -7.38 11.15
N LYS A 182 10.46 -8.64 11.02
CA LYS A 182 10.76 -9.67 12.00
C LYS A 182 12.27 -9.87 12.18
N GLY A 183 13.00 -10.01 11.08
CA GLY A 183 14.46 -10.16 11.13
C GLY A 183 15.17 -8.93 11.74
N ALA A 184 14.70 -7.73 11.40
CA ALA A 184 15.21 -6.49 11.97
C ALA A 184 14.97 -6.40 13.48
N MET A 185 13.76 -6.74 13.93
CA MET A 185 13.39 -6.79 15.33
C MET A 185 14.23 -7.80 16.13
N GLU A 186 14.42 -9.01 15.61
CA GLU A 186 15.28 -10.03 16.24
C GLU A 186 16.73 -9.54 16.36
N THR A 187 17.25 -8.89 15.32
CA THR A 187 18.61 -8.31 15.30
C THR A 187 18.77 -7.20 16.34
N LEU A 188 17.79 -6.29 16.40
CA LEU A 188 17.79 -5.18 17.37
C LEU A 188 17.69 -5.68 18.81
N ALA A 189 16.91 -6.74 19.05
CA ALA A 189 16.74 -7.32 20.38
C ALA A 189 17.96 -8.14 20.86
N ALA A 190 18.79 -8.65 19.95
CA ALA A 190 19.90 -9.56 20.28
C ALA A 190 21.05 -8.88 21.04
N ALA A 191 21.28 -7.58 20.83
CA ALA A 191 22.40 -6.84 21.40
C ALA A 191 21.93 -5.69 22.30
N LYS A 192 22.36 -5.72 23.56
CA LYS A 192 22.18 -4.58 24.49
C LYS A 192 23.30 -3.55 24.40
N SER A 193 24.46 -3.99 23.93
CA SER A 193 25.61 -3.15 23.65
C SER A 193 26.13 -3.47 22.26
N ILE A 194 26.42 -2.45 21.46
CA ILE A 194 26.88 -2.65 20.08
C ILE A 194 27.88 -1.55 19.69
N THR A 195 28.91 -1.96 18.96
CA THR A 195 29.89 -1.02 18.39
C THR A 195 29.37 -0.43 17.08
N GLY A 196 29.91 0.72 16.67
CA GLY A 196 29.56 1.36 15.40
C GLY A 196 29.72 0.43 14.20
N GLY A 197 30.80 -0.37 14.15
CA GLY A 197 31.07 -1.29 13.05
C GLY A 197 30.06 -2.44 12.97
N GLU A 198 29.69 -3.03 14.11
CA GLU A 198 28.66 -4.06 14.19
C GLU A 198 27.29 -3.51 13.81
N ALA A 199 26.96 -2.30 14.29
CA ALA A 199 25.69 -1.63 14.00
C ALA A 199 25.55 -1.29 12.51
N LYS A 200 26.61 -0.82 11.85
CA LYS A 200 26.63 -0.57 10.40
C LYS A 200 26.39 -1.84 9.59
N ALA A 201 27.07 -2.94 9.96
CA ALA A 201 26.89 -4.22 9.28
C ALA A 201 25.45 -4.72 9.41
N ALA A 202 24.88 -4.68 10.62
CA ALA A 202 23.50 -5.06 10.87
C ALA A 202 22.49 -4.12 10.17
N ALA A 203 22.80 -2.82 10.12
CA ALA A 203 22.00 -1.83 9.43
C ALA A 203 21.86 -2.14 7.94
N GLU A 204 22.99 -2.37 7.25
CA GLU A 204 22.99 -2.67 5.80
C GLU A 204 22.30 -4.00 5.49
N MET A 205 22.56 -5.03 6.30
CA MET A 205 22.07 -6.37 6.00
C MET A 205 20.61 -6.60 6.36
N VAL A 206 20.08 -5.87 7.35
CA VAL A 206 18.76 -6.19 7.93
C VAL A 206 17.85 -4.98 8.09
N LEU A 207 18.35 -3.87 8.64
CA LEU A 207 17.48 -2.72 8.98
C LEU A 207 17.08 -1.92 7.74
N LYS A 208 18.03 -1.58 6.87
CA LYS A 208 17.77 -0.81 5.64
C LYS A 208 16.82 -1.56 4.69
N PRO A 209 16.95 -2.88 4.44
CA PRO A 209 15.96 -3.64 3.67
C PRO A 209 14.53 -3.54 4.22
N ALA A 210 14.35 -3.65 5.53
CA ALA A 210 13.04 -3.53 6.16
C ALA A 210 12.42 -2.14 5.96
N LEU A 211 13.20 -1.06 6.21
CA LEU A 211 12.72 0.31 6.01
C LEU A 211 12.37 0.59 4.54
N ASN A 212 13.19 0.10 3.61
CA ASN A 212 12.94 0.24 2.18
C ASN A 212 11.67 -0.49 1.75
N ALA A 213 11.42 -1.70 2.25
CA ALA A 213 10.21 -2.45 1.94
C ALA A 213 8.94 -1.71 2.37
N LEU A 214 8.96 -1.06 3.55
CA LEU A 214 7.85 -0.23 4.03
C LEU A 214 7.66 1.05 3.20
N ASP A 215 8.74 1.79 2.92
CA ASP A 215 8.68 3.00 2.06
C ASP A 215 8.13 2.68 0.67
N GLU A 216 8.58 1.56 0.11
CA GLU A 216 8.10 1.09 -1.17
C GLU A 216 6.63 0.69 -1.16
N MET A 217 6.12 0.14 -0.06
CA MET A 217 4.71 -0.20 0.08
C MET A 217 3.85 1.05 0.19
N ILE A 218 4.24 2.02 1.04
CA ILE A 218 3.56 3.33 1.17
C ILE A 218 3.42 3.98 -0.20
N TYR A 219 4.50 4.02 -0.98
CA TYR A 219 4.46 4.55 -2.35
C TYR A 219 3.45 3.81 -3.24
N LYS A 220 3.49 2.47 -3.27
CA LYS A 220 2.57 1.67 -4.10
C LYS A 220 1.12 1.89 -3.70
N GLU A 221 0.87 2.04 -2.40
CA GLU A 221 -0.47 2.28 -1.88
C GLU A 221 -1.00 3.66 -2.27
N GLU A 222 -0.22 4.71 -2.04
CA GLU A 222 -0.66 6.08 -2.29
C GLU A 222 -0.82 6.42 -3.77
N GLU A 223 0.06 5.89 -4.61
CA GLU A 223 0.15 6.26 -6.02
C GLU A 223 -0.58 5.28 -6.95
N ILE A 224 -0.86 4.05 -6.48
CA ILE A 224 -1.45 3.01 -7.32
C ILE A 224 -2.72 2.44 -6.67
N LEU A 225 -2.61 1.83 -5.49
CA LEU A 225 -3.73 1.08 -4.90
C LEU A 225 -4.91 2.00 -4.55
N PHE A 226 -4.69 3.05 -3.76
CA PHE A 226 -5.78 3.88 -3.28
C PHE A 226 -6.51 4.64 -4.39
N PRO A 227 -5.83 5.25 -5.37
CA PRO A 227 -6.49 5.80 -6.55
C PRO A 227 -7.33 4.73 -7.28
N MET A 228 -6.77 3.54 -7.51
CA MET A 228 -7.49 2.42 -8.15
C MET A 228 -8.75 2.05 -7.40
N CYS A 229 -8.67 1.90 -6.08
CA CYS A 229 -9.81 1.56 -5.25
C CYS A 229 -10.87 2.66 -5.27
N LEU A 230 -10.48 3.94 -5.19
CA LEU A 230 -11.43 5.07 -5.21
C LEU A 230 -12.19 5.21 -6.53
N ASP A 231 -11.59 4.79 -7.63
CA ASP A 231 -12.24 4.80 -8.95
C ASP A 231 -13.10 3.55 -9.19
N THR A 232 -12.84 2.46 -8.46
CA THR A 232 -13.48 1.15 -8.69
C THR A 232 -14.63 0.88 -7.73
N LEU A 233 -14.43 1.08 -6.42
CA LEU A 233 -15.37 0.70 -5.38
C LEU A 233 -16.51 1.72 -5.26
N THR A 234 -17.68 1.21 -4.91
CA THR A 234 -18.87 2.02 -4.61
C THR A 234 -18.88 2.53 -3.17
N GLU A 235 -19.64 3.59 -2.91
CA GLU A 235 -19.82 4.15 -1.55
C GLU A 235 -20.34 3.12 -0.52
N LEU A 236 -21.21 2.19 -0.94
CA LEU A 236 -21.69 1.10 -0.06
C LEU A 236 -20.58 0.14 0.34
N GLU A 237 -19.71 -0.21 -0.60
CA GLU A 237 -18.59 -1.11 -0.33
C GLU A 237 -17.57 -0.43 0.59
N TRP A 238 -17.32 0.86 0.38
CA TRP A 238 -16.53 1.66 1.32
C TRP A 238 -17.14 1.71 2.72
N TYR A 239 -18.46 1.80 2.83
CA TYR A 239 -19.14 1.76 4.13
C TYR A 239 -19.01 0.41 4.83
N GLU A 240 -19.07 -0.69 4.10
CA GLU A 240 -18.79 -2.01 4.67
C GLU A 240 -17.33 -2.15 5.13
N ILE A 241 -16.37 -1.61 4.37
CA ILE A 241 -14.95 -1.56 4.77
C ILE A 241 -14.80 -0.72 6.05
N TYR A 242 -15.42 0.46 6.09
CA TYR A 242 -15.40 1.35 7.26
C TYR A 242 -15.89 0.62 8.51
N ARG A 243 -17.07 0.00 8.46
CA ARG A 243 -17.68 -0.71 9.59
C ARG A 243 -16.85 -1.88 10.12
N GLN A 244 -16.11 -2.54 9.25
CA GLN A 244 -15.28 -3.71 9.62
C GLN A 244 -13.85 -3.31 10.03
N SER A 245 -13.45 -2.05 9.84
CA SER A 245 -12.07 -1.61 10.11
C SER A 245 -11.72 -1.67 11.60
N ASP A 246 -12.66 -1.35 12.49
CA ASP A 246 -12.48 -1.38 13.94
C ASP A 246 -12.17 -2.79 14.48
N GLU A 247 -12.69 -3.84 13.84
CA GLU A 247 -12.47 -5.22 14.26
C GLU A 247 -11.00 -5.66 14.10
N ILE A 248 -10.30 -5.08 13.12
CA ILE A 248 -8.88 -5.34 12.86
C ILE A 248 -8.01 -4.32 13.62
N GLY A 249 -8.45 -3.07 13.69
CA GLY A 249 -7.76 -1.96 14.34
C GLY A 249 -6.90 -1.11 13.39
N TYR A 250 -6.23 -0.13 13.97
CA TYR A 250 -5.48 0.90 13.24
C TYR A 250 -3.98 0.88 13.56
N CYS A 251 -3.19 1.34 12.59
CA CYS A 251 -1.73 1.37 12.64
C CYS A 251 -1.24 2.79 12.95
N LEU A 252 -0.68 3.03 14.14
CA LEU A 252 -0.07 4.30 14.55
C LEU A 252 -0.94 5.58 14.46
N PHE A 253 -2.18 5.46 14.00
CA PHE A 253 -3.16 6.52 13.86
C PHE A 253 -4.48 6.05 14.45
N ASP A 254 -5.20 6.95 15.11
CA ASP A 254 -6.50 6.67 15.71
C ASP A 254 -7.54 7.61 15.08
N PRO A 255 -8.41 7.13 14.17
CA PRO A 255 -9.37 7.98 13.50
C PRO A 255 -10.40 8.53 14.49
N GLN A 256 -10.56 9.85 14.50
CA GLN A 256 -11.51 10.55 15.38
C GLN A 256 -12.80 10.96 14.67
N ASP A 257 -12.77 10.98 13.34
CA ASP A 257 -13.90 11.41 12.51
C ASP A 257 -14.74 10.19 12.11
N GLU A 258 -16.04 10.26 12.38
CA GLU A 258 -16.99 9.30 11.82
C GLU A 258 -17.24 9.62 10.34
N TRP A 259 -17.43 8.57 9.53
CA TRP A 259 -17.76 8.72 8.12
C TRP A 259 -19.03 7.96 7.74
N GLU A 260 -19.85 8.61 6.92
CA GLU A 260 -21.07 8.05 6.35
C GLU A 260 -21.06 8.22 4.81
N PRO A 261 -21.53 7.23 4.04
CA PRO A 261 -21.58 7.28 2.60
C PRO A 261 -22.53 8.38 2.11
N SER A 262 -22.09 9.15 1.10
CA SER A 262 -22.89 10.27 0.58
C SER A 262 -23.87 9.83 -0.49
N GLY A 263 -25.15 10.18 -0.33
CA GLY A 263 -26.17 9.99 -1.38
C GLY A 263 -26.62 8.54 -1.57
N VAL A 264 -26.41 7.70 -0.56
CA VAL A 264 -26.78 6.28 -0.57
C VAL A 264 -27.66 5.99 0.63
N GLU A 265 -28.77 5.30 0.42
CA GLU A 265 -29.54 4.72 1.52
C GLU A 265 -28.75 3.56 2.11
N ILE A 266 -28.23 3.76 3.32
CA ILE A 266 -27.62 2.70 4.11
C ILE A 266 -28.73 1.68 4.38
N PRO A 267 -28.60 0.42 3.95
CA PRO A 267 -29.57 -0.60 4.30
C PRO A 267 -29.65 -0.65 5.83
N GLU A 268 -30.84 -0.43 6.39
CA GLU A 268 -31.01 -0.59 7.83
C GLU A 268 -30.49 -1.98 8.20
N PRO A 269 -29.63 -2.09 9.23
CA PRO A 269 -29.19 -3.40 9.70
C PRO A 269 -30.45 -4.21 9.94
N ALA A 270 -30.62 -5.30 9.17
CA ALA A 270 -31.87 -6.03 9.07
C ALA A 270 -32.51 -6.09 10.46
N GLU A 271 -33.64 -5.37 10.65
CA GLU A 271 -34.31 -5.33 11.92
C GLU A 271 -34.38 -6.77 12.44
N GLN A 272 -34.02 -6.95 13.71
CA GLN A 272 -34.31 -8.17 14.46
C GLN A 272 -35.83 -8.34 14.54
N ALA A 273 -36.45 -8.63 13.40
CA ALA A 273 -37.83 -9.00 13.32
C ALA A 273 -37.91 -10.41 13.91
N ASP A 274 -38.42 -10.48 15.14
CA ASP A 274 -38.95 -11.70 15.74
C ASP A 274 -37.89 -12.71 16.23
N GLY A 275 -36.87 -12.23 16.96
CA GLY A 275 -35.94 -13.09 17.72
C GLY A 275 -35.06 -14.01 16.86
N LYS A 276 -34.98 -13.74 15.55
CA LYS A 276 -34.20 -14.49 14.57
C LYS A 276 -33.06 -13.65 13.98
N ILE A 277 -31.85 -14.19 14.06
CA ILE A 277 -30.63 -13.70 13.42
C ILE A 277 -30.55 -14.31 12.03
N ARG A 278 -30.52 -13.47 10.99
CA ARG A 278 -30.34 -13.89 9.59
C ARG A 278 -28.85 -13.87 9.21
N LEU A 279 -28.36 -15.00 8.73
CA LEU A 279 -27.06 -15.19 8.09
C LEU A 279 -27.26 -15.35 6.57
N GLN A 280 -26.18 -15.24 5.79
CA GLN A 280 -26.24 -15.45 4.33
C GLN A 280 -26.76 -16.85 3.94
N THR A 281 -26.67 -17.83 4.84
CA THR A 281 -27.06 -19.23 4.62
C THR A 281 -28.41 -19.61 5.25
N GLY A 282 -29.09 -18.71 5.97
CA GLY A 282 -30.36 -19.03 6.64
C GLY A 282 -30.69 -18.08 7.80
N SER A 283 -31.65 -18.45 8.64
CA SER A 283 -32.00 -17.69 9.86
C SER A 283 -32.03 -18.60 11.07
N PHE A 284 -31.39 -18.19 12.16
CA PHE A 284 -31.37 -18.89 13.45
C PHE A 284 -32.09 -18.08 14.50
N SER A 285 -32.77 -18.70 15.45
CA SER A 285 -33.23 -18.01 16.66
C SER A 285 -32.07 -17.76 17.64
N LEU A 286 -32.25 -16.80 18.55
CA LEU A 286 -31.28 -16.57 19.62
C LEU A 286 -31.07 -17.83 20.49
N GLU A 287 -32.16 -18.58 20.74
CA GLU A 287 -32.11 -19.85 21.48
C GLU A 287 -31.28 -20.91 20.75
N GLU A 288 -31.43 -21.03 19.42
CA GLU A 288 -30.65 -21.96 18.58
C GLU A 288 -29.14 -21.64 18.58
N LEU A 289 -28.78 -20.36 18.62
CA LEU A 289 -27.38 -19.92 18.68
C LEU A 289 -26.73 -20.17 20.04
N THR A 290 -27.50 -20.10 21.13
CA THR A 290 -27.01 -20.35 22.50
C THR A 290 -27.06 -21.81 22.93
N ALA A 291 -27.60 -22.70 22.10
CA ALA A 291 -27.75 -24.13 22.40
C ALA A 291 -26.50 -24.98 22.07
N ILE A 292 -25.36 -24.34 21.77
CA ILE A 292 -24.05 -24.98 21.53
C ILE A 292 -23.20 -24.92 22.79
#